data_AF-A0A699XE10-F1
#
_entry.id   AF-A0A699XE10-F1
#
_cell.length_a   1.000
_cell.length_b   1.000
_cell.length_c   1.000
_cell.angle_alpha   90.00
_cell.angle_beta   90.00
_cell.angle_gamma   90.00
#
_symmetry.space_group_name_H-M   'P 1'
#
loop_
_entity.id
_entity.type
_entity.pdbx_description
1 polymer ?
#
loop_
_entity_poly.entity_id
_entity_poly.type
_entity_poly.pdbx_seq_one_letter_code
_entity_poly.pdbx_strand_id
1 'polypeptide(L)'
;LVLLAMDYTTYLTEDFLADESFQSFVAGDNPTTVRFWRAWIKQHPAKEPELNEAVVLLRMLAHRQSPPLPEGLKRTETAKFWQAINS
;
A
#
# COMPACT_ATOMS: atom_id res chain seq x y z
N LEU A 1 22.60 -9.26 9.15
CA LEU A 1 21.13 -9.05 9.11
C LEU A 1 20.87 -7.64 9.61
N VAL A 2 20.83 -6.67 8.69
CA VAL A 2 20.75 -5.25 9.02
C VAL A 2 19.28 -4.87 9.12
N LEU A 3 18.71 -5.06 10.32
CA LEU A 3 17.54 -4.28 10.75
C LEU A 3 18.08 -2.89 11.08
N LEU A 4 18.31 -2.04 10.09
CA LEU A 4 18.34 -0.60 10.32
C LEU A 4 16.95 -0.30 10.88
N ALA A 5 16.86 -0.20 12.21
CA ALA A 5 15.63 0.10 12.91
C ALA A 5 15.22 1.50 12.48
N MET A 6 14.38 1.56 11.45
CA MET A 6 13.77 2.80 11.00
C MET A 6 12.97 3.32 12.19
N ASP A 7 13.27 4.55 12.61
CA ASP A 7 12.59 5.13 13.75
C ASP A 7 11.20 5.61 13.32
N TYR A 8 10.21 4.74 13.52
CA TYR A 8 8.81 5.02 13.24
C TYR A 8 8.17 6.00 14.23
N THR A 9 8.87 6.39 15.30
CA THR A 9 8.31 7.28 16.32
C THR A 9 8.17 8.72 15.84
N THR A 10 8.87 9.11 14.78
CA THR A 10 8.74 10.43 14.15
C THR A 10 7.80 10.44 12.95
N TYR A 11 7.30 9.28 12.53
CA TYR A 11 6.46 9.17 11.34
C TYR A 11 5.16 9.95 11.51
N LEU A 12 4.82 10.72 10.48
CA LEU A 12 3.51 11.29 10.27
C LEU A 12 2.66 10.34 9.42
N THR A 13 1.38 10.65 9.23
CA THR A 13 0.46 9.87 8.40
C THR A 13 1.05 9.60 7.00
N GLU A 14 1.64 10.60 6.35
CA GLU A 14 2.23 10.48 5.01
C GLU A 14 3.41 9.51 4.94
N ASP A 15 4.22 9.45 6.00
CA ASP A 15 5.35 8.51 6.09
C ASP A 15 4.83 7.06 6.20
N PHE A 16 3.79 6.83 7.01
CA PHE A 16 3.14 5.51 7.08
C PHE A 16 2.48 5.13 5.75
N LEU A 17 1.89 6.08 5.04
CA LEU A 17 1.32 5.83 3.71
C LEU A 17 2.39 5.42 2.70
N ALA A 18 3.60 5.96 2.79
CA ALA A 18 4.71 5.67 1.87
C ALA A 18 5.48 4.38 2.23
N ASP A 19 5.32 3.84 3.44
CA ASP A 19 6.05 2.65 3.90
C ASP A 19 5.44 1.34 3.35
N GLU A 20 6.19 0.63 2.51
CA GLU A 20 5.78 -0.65 1.89
C GLU A 20 5.52 -1.76 2.91
N SER A 21 6.24 -1.78 4.03
CA SER A 21 6.02 -2.70 5.15
C SER A 21 4.68 -2.37 5.83
N PHE A 22 4.39 -1.09 6.06
CA PHE A 22 3.11 -0.68 6.63
C PHE A 22 1.95 -1.01 5.69
N GLN A 23 2.09 -0.71 4.39
CA GLN A 23 1.09 -1.08 3.37
C GLN A 23 0.82 -2.60 3.37
N SER A 24 1.88 -3.42 3.41
CA SER A 24 1.77 -4.89 3.48
C SER A 24 1.05 -5.37 4.74
N PHE A 25 1.24 -4.67 5.87
CA PHE A 25 0.49 -4.94 7.10
C PHE A 25 -1.00 -4.64 6.95
N VAL A 26 -1.35 -3.50 6.35
CA VAL A 26 -2.75 -3.10 6.15
C VAL A 26 -3.46 -4.03 5.16
N ALA A 27 -2.76 -4.49 4.12
CA ALA A 27 -3.27 -5.49 3.17
C ALA A 27 -3.43 -6.88 3.80
N GLY A 28 -2.57 -7.24 4.77
CA GLY A 28 -2.61 -8.53 5.45
C GLY A 28 -1.87 -9.65 4.70
N ASP A 29 -1.10 -9.32 3.67
CA ASP A 29 -0.46 -10.28 2.76
C ASP A 29 0.75 -11.00 3.39
N ASN A 30 1.35 -10.42 4.43
CA ASN A 30 2.56 -10.97 5.07
C ASN A 30 2.39 -11.16 6.59
N PRO A 31 2.31 -12.42 7.09
CA PRO A 31 2.17 -12.71 8.51
C PRO A 31 3.30 -12.18 9.41
N THR A 32 4.51 -12.07 8.88
CA THR A 32 5.67 -11.54 9.61
C THR A 32 5.52 -10.05 9.84
N THR A 33 5.14 -9.32 8.79
CA THR A 33 4.88 -7.88 8.84
C THR A 33 3.70 -7.56 9.74
N VAL A 34 2.64 -8.38 9.67
CA VAL A 34 1.49 -8.25 10.58
C VAL A 34 1.87 -8.43 12.05
N ARG A 35 2.72 -9.41 12.35
CA ARG A 35 3.19 -9.63 13.73
C ARG A 35 4.02 -8.45 14.23
N PHE A 36 4.92 -7.92 13.40
CA PHE A 36 5.75 -6.76 13.74
C PHE A 36 4.89 -5.54 14.07
N TRP A 37 4.02 -5.12 13.15
CA TRP A 37 3.21 -3.91 13.34
C TRP A 37 2.24 -4.02 14.50
N ARG A 38 1.63 -5.19 14.73
CA ARG A 38 0.80 -5.41 15.93
C ARG A 38 1.58 -5.24 17.24
N ALA A 39 2.85 -5.69 17.27
CA ALA A 39 3.68 -5.50 18.45
C ALA A 39 4.11 -4.04 18.61
N TRP A 40 4.46 -3.38 17.51
CA TRP A 40 4.89 -1.98 17.52
C TRP A 40 3.75 -1.04 17.94
N ILE A 41 2.55 -1.19 17.37
CA ILE A 41 1.38 -0.36 17.71
C ILE A 41 1.04 -0.43 19.20
N LYS A 42 1.13 -1.63 19.81
CA LYS A 42 0.91 -1.80 21.26
C LYS A 42 1.92 -1.04 22.13
N GLN A 43 3.14 -0.83 21.62
CA GLN A 43 4.21 -0.13 22.32
C GLN A 43 4.16 1.40 22.09
N HIS A 44 3.44 1.86 21.06
CA HIS A 44 3.39 3.26 20.66
C HIS A 44 1.94 3.78 20.55
N PRO A 45 1.16 3.79 21.64
CA PRO A 45 -0.22 4.27 21.62
C PRO A 45 -0.33 5.75 21.24
N ALA A 46 0.72 6.56 21.44
CA ALA A 46 0.76 7.96 21.02
C ALA A 46 0.66 8.15 19.50
N LYS A 47 0.92 7.09 18.72
CA LYS A 47 0.85 7.09 17.25
C LYS A 47 -0.48 6.62 16.69
N GLU A 48 -1.44 6.30 17.56
CA GLU A 48 -2.76 5.85 17.15
C GLU A 48 -3.46 6.82 16.17
N PRO A 49 -3.39 8.16 16.34
CA PRO A 49 -4.02 9.08 15.38
C PRO A 49 -3.49 8.93 13.95
N GLU A 50 -2.16 8.98 13.78
CA GLU A 50 -1.51 8.89 12.46
C GLU A 50 -1.71 7.50 11.83
N LEU A 51 -1.62 6.44 12.65
CA LEU A 51 -1.85 5.06 12.21
C LEU A 51 -3.28 4.83 11.74
N ASN A 52 -4.27 5.31 12.51
CA ASN A 52 -5.68 5.13 12.17
C ASN A 52 -6.03 5.86 10.87
N GLU A 53 -5.55 7.09 10.70
CA GLU A 53 -5.73 7.85 9.47
C GLU A 53 -5.12 7.13 8.27
N ALA A 54 -3.86 6.68 8.37
CA ALA A 54 -3.19 5.96 7.30
C ALA A 54 -3.92 4.65 6.93
N VAL A 55 -4.40 3.89 7.92
CA VAL A 55 -5.17 2.66 7.69
C VAL A 55 -6.48 2.95 6.95
N VAL A 56 -7.21 4.00 7.34
CA VAL A 56 -8.46 4.41 6.67
C VAL A 56 -8.19 4.77 5.21
N LEU A 57 -7.17 5.60 4.96
CA LEU A 57 -6.81 6.03 3.60
C LEU A 57 -6.38 4.87 2.71
N LEU A 58 -5.51 3.98 3.20
CA LEU A 58 -5.06 2.79 2.46
C LEU A 58 -6.22 1.86 2.13
N ARG A 59 -7.14 1.63 3.08
CA ARG A 59 -8.34 0.83 2.81
C ARG A 59 -9.22 1.51 1.76
N MET A 60 -9.45 2.82 1.83
CA MET A 60 -10.24 3.54 0.82
C MET A 60 -9.62 3.42 -0.57
N LEU A 61 -8.28 3.50 -0.68
CA LEU A 61 -7.56 3.33 -1.94
C LEU A 61 -7.68 1.91 -2.49
N ALA A 62 -7.55 0.89 -1.63
CA ALA A 62 -7.70 -0.51 -2.04
C ALA A 62 -9.10 -0.81 -2.63
N HIS A 63 -10.16 -0.22 -2.07
CA HIS A 63 -11.53 -0.39 -2.58
C HIS A 63 -11.80 0.39 -3.87
N ARG A 64 -10.98 1.41 -4.20
CA ARG A 64 -11.09 2.19 -5.44
C ARG A 64 -10.30 1.61 -6.61
N GLN A 65 -9.52 0.55 -6.40
CA GLN A 65 -8.85 -0.12 -7.50
C GLN A 65 -9.93 -0.76 -8.39
N SER A 66 -10.19 -0.13 -9.54
CA SER A 66 -11.03 -0.72 -10.58
C SER A 66 -10.52 -2.13 -10.86
N PRO A 67 -11.42 -3.11 -11.07
CA PRO A 67 -11.01 -4.44 -11.45
C PRO A 67 -10.03 -4.37 -12.62
N PRO A 68 -8.98 -5.21 -12.64
CA PRO A 68 -8.00 -5.20 -13.71
C PRO A 68 -8.73 -5.23 -15.04
N LEU A 69 -8.40 -4.28 -15.93
CA LEU A 69 -9.02 -4.19 -17.25
C LEU A 69 -9.03 -5.58 -17.90
N PRO A 70 -10.18 -6.06 -18.40
CA PRO A 70 -10.27 -7.36 -19.03
C PRO A 70 -9.17 -7.50 -20.09
N GLU A 71 -8.45 -8.63 -20.11
CA GLU A 71 -7.32 -8.81 -21.03
C GLU A 71 -7.71 -8.61 -22.50
N GLY A 72 -8.94 -8.97 -22.86
CA GLY A 72 -9.50 -8.72 -24.19
C GLY A 72 -9.52 -7.24 -24.55
N LEU A 73 -9.87 -6.37 -23.60
CA LEU A 73 -9.91 -4.93 -23.80
C LEU A 73 -8.50 -4.36 -23.98
N LYS A 74 -7.52 -4.81 -23.18
CA LYS A 74 -6.11 -4.40 -23.33
C LYS A 74 -5.59 -4.70 -24.74
N ARG A 75 -5.82 -5.92 -25.24
CA ARG A 75 -5.39 -6.36 -26.58
C ARG A 75 -5.99 -5.50 -27.69
N THR A 76 -7.28 -5.17 -27.59
CA THR A 76 -7.98 -4.33 -28.57
C THR A 76 -7.40 -2.91 -28.62
N GLU A 77 -7.16 -2.29 -27.47
CA GLU A 77 -6.62 -0.92 -27.43
C GLU A 77 -5.17 -0.86 -27.92
N THR A 78 -4.35 -1.87 -27.61
CA THR A 78 -2.98 -1.93 -28.16
C THR A 78 -2.99 -2.10 -29.67
N ALA A 79 -3.87 -2.95 -30.20
CA ALA A 79 -4.00 -3.15 -31.64
C ALA A 79 -4.41 -1.87 -32.38
N LYS A 80 -5.40 -1.13 -31.85
CA LYS A 80 -5.81 0.18 -32.39
C LYS A 80 -4.66 1.19 -32.39
N PHE A 81 -3.93 1.25 -31.29
CA PHE A 81 -2.78 2.14 -31.14
C PHE A 81 -1.69 1.84 -32.17
N TRP A 82 -1.32 0.57 -32.34
CA TRP A 82 -0.34 0.16 -33.35
C TRP A 82 -0.82 0.40 -34.79
N GLN A 83 -2.11 0.23 -35.05
CA GLN A 83 -2.70 0.54 -36.35
C GLN A 83 -2.61 2.03 -36.68
N ALA A 84 -2.87 2.91 -35.70
CA ALA A 84 -2.82 4.36 -35.89
C ALA A 84 -1.39 4.92 -36.04
N ILE A 85 -0.37 4.26 -35.46
CA ILE A 85 1.04 4.66 -35.63
C ILE A 85 1.59 4.24 -37.00
N ASN A 86 1.10 3.12 -37.54
CA ASN A 86 1.60 2.53 -38.79
C ASN A 86 0.75 2.86 -40.02
N SER A 87 -0.22 3.79 -39.89
CA SER A 87 -1.07 4.32 -40.97
C SER A 87 -0.67 5.74 -41.33
#